data_AF-A0A0R1UPI0-F1
#
_entry.id   AF-A0A0R1UPI0-F1
#
_cell.length_a   1.000
_cell.length_b   1.000
_cell.length_c   1.000
_cell.angle_alpha   90.00
_cell.angle_beta   90.00
_cell.angle_gamma   90.00
#
_symmetry.space_group_name_H-M   'P 1'
#
loop_
_entity.id
_entity.type
_entity.pdbx_description
1 polymer ?
#
loop_
_entity_poly.entity_id
_entity_poly.type
_entity_poly.pdbx_seq_one_letter_code
_entity_poly.pdbx_strand_id
1 'polypeptide(L)'
;MLMAVQETVIVHGFAGIKVDELAKIMNVSRAKLYQYFGSKDAVITAMVQRYLDYVSAMTVPTEMRQPEAYTAAFPQMFSANVAYLGTTTAVFLRDLQQDYPQLYQKFMQARHAYEQRLLAFYRDGQASGFFMPELKPHLAVLQDKQVIPAMLTREFLLSSGDTVSDLINGYFDQVVRETVAPEYRVAVHQALAPGQFDRIIATYSRILMV
;
A
#
# COMPACT_ATOMS: atom_id res chain seq x y z
N MET A 1 -2.13 -11.94 16.33
CA MET A 1 -0.71 -12.22 16.64
C MET A 1 0.23 -11.59 15.60
N LEU A 2 0.30 -12.07 14.35
CA LEU A 2 1.20 -11.50 13.33
C LEU A 2 0.85 -10.08 12.87
N MET A 3 -0.43 -9.68 12.85
CA MET A 3 -0.82 -8.32 12.43
C MET A 3 -0.29 -7.23 13.39
N ALA A 4 -0.31 -7.48 14.70
CA ALA A 4 0.21 -6.52 15.69
C ALA A 4 1.73 -6.34 15.55
N VAL A 5 2.46 -7.44 15.28
CA VAL A 5 3.90 -7.39 15.01
C VAL A 5 4.18 -6.64 13.71
N GLN A 6 3.39 -6.91 12.67
CA GLN A 6 3.53 -6.28 11.37
C GLN A 6 3.41 -4.75 11.47
N GLU A 7 2.46 -4.22 12.23
CA GLU A 7 2.33 -2.77 12.44
C GLU A 7 3.59 -2.16 13.09
N THR A 8 4.04 -2.70 14.21
CA THR A 8 5.24 -2.20 14.90
C THR A 8 6.51 -2.33 14.04
N VAL A 9 6.67 -3.46 13.37
CA VAL A 9 7.85 -3.75 12.55
C VAL A 9 7.88 -2.90 11.28
N ILE A 10 6.72 -2.66 10.66
CA ILE A 10 6.63 -1.75 9.51
C ILE A 10 7.04 -0.34 9.95
N VAL A 11 6.55 0.17 11.07
CA VAL A 11 6.82 1.56 11.47
C VAL A 11 8.25 1.75 11.99
N HIS A 12 8.75 0.84 12.83
CA HIS A 12 10.00 1.05 13.57
C HIS A 12 11.17 0.19 13.08
N GLY A 13 10.96 -0.67 12.08
CA GLY A 13 11.93 -1.70 11.73
C GLY A 13 11.93 -2.86 12.72
N PHE A 14 12.85 -3.80 12.54
CA PHE A 14 12.98 -4.99 13.38
C PHE A 14 14.41 -5.31 13.82
N ALA A 15 15.43 -4.59 13.34
CA ALA A 15 16.82 -4.84 13.71
C ALA A 15 17.02 -4.84 15.23
N GLY A 16 16.45 -3.85 15.93
CA GLY A 16 16.54 -3.71 17.39
C GLY A 16 15.58 -4.56 18.22
N ILE A 17 14.54 -5.15 17.62
CA ILE A 17 13.47 -5.80 18.39
C ILE A 17 13.95 -7.11 19.00
N LYS A 18 13.80 -7.26 20.32
CA LYS A 18 14.13 -8.50 21.04
C LYS A 18 12.95 -9.47 21.02
N VAL A 19 13.22 -10.77 21.20
CA VAL A 19 12.17 -11.81 21.25
C VAL A 19 11.14 -11.54 22.36
N ASP A 20 11.58 -11.00 23.50
CA ASP A 20 10.67 -10.67 24.60
C ASP A 20 9.72 -9.50 24.24
N GLU A 21 10.17 -8.58 23.39
CA GLU A 21 9.34 -7.49 22.86
C GLU A 21 8.35 -8.02 21.83
N LEU A 22 8.79 -8.91 20.93
CA LEU A 22 7.87 -9.60 20.00
C LEU A 22 6.77 -10.36 20.75
N ALA A 23 7.13 -11.09 21.82
CA ALA A 23 6.17 -11.82 22.64
C ALA A 23 5.13 -10.87 23.27
N LYS A 24 5.57 -9.72 23.80
CA LYS A 24 4.69 -8.67 24.33
C LYS A 24 3.76 -8.10 23.25
N ILE A 25 4.29 -7.73 22.08
CA ILE A 25 3.49 -7.21 20.95
C ILE A 25 2.46 -8.25 20.49
N MET A 26 2.83 -9.53 20.49
CA MET A 26 1.97 -10.65 20.13
C MET A 26 0.95 -11.03 21.21
N ASN A 27 1.06 -10.46 22.41
CA ASN A 27 0.31 -10.84 23.62
C ASN A 27 0.40 -12.34 23.94
N VAL A 28 1.62 -12.90 23.89
CA VAL A 28 1.92 -14.29 24.25
C VAL A 28 3.16 -14.36 25.15
N SER A 29 3.34 -15.47 25.87
CA SER A 29 4.59 -15.71 26.59
C SER A 29 5.75 -16.00 25.63
N ARG A 30 6.98 -15.73 26.07
CA ARG A 30 8.20 -16.10 25.32
C ARG A 30 8.19 -17.57 24.92
N ALA A 31 7.85 -18.46 25.85
CA ALA A 31 7.76 -19.90 25.60
C ALA A 31 6.74 -20.24 24.50
N LYS A 32 5.57 -19.59 24.51
CA LYS A 32 4.52 -19.79 23.51
C LYS A 32 4.91 -19.23 22.13
N LEU A 33 5.64 -18.12 22.07
CA LEU A 33 6.22 -17.61 20.82
C LEU A 33 7.21 -18.60 20.22
N TYR A 34 8.13 -19.14 21.03
CA TYR A 34 9.06 -20.19 20.59
C TYR A 34 8.34 -21.46 20.14
N GLN A 35 7.25 -21.85 20.80
CA GLN A 35 6.44 -22.99 20.38
C GLN A 35 5.81 -22.78 18.99
N TYR A 36 5.37 -21.56 18.68
CA TYR A 36 4.76 -21.26 17.38
C TYR A 36 5.77 -21.05 16.24
N PHE A 37 6.89 -20.38 16.51
CA PHE A 37 7.81 -19.93 15.45
C PHE A 37 9.24 -20.47 15.58
N GLY A 38 9.68 -20.88 16.77
CA GLY A 38 11.03 -21.40 16.99
C GLY A 38 12.14 -20.34 17.06
N SER A 39 12.04 -19.19 16.39
CA SER A 39 13.02 -18.10 16.51
C SER A 39 12.47 -16.72 16.10
N LYS A 40 13.24 -15.66 16.38
CA LYS A 40 12.97 -14.31 15.83
C LYS A 40 12.95 -14.33 14.30
N ASP A 41 13.93 -14.99 13.68
CA ASP A 41 14.04 -15.09 12.22
C ASP A 41 12.82 -15.75 11.59
N ALA A 42 12.26 -16.76 12.25
CA ALA A 42 11.04 -17.42 11.80
C ALA A 42 9.81 -16.51 11.90
N VAL A 43 9.71 -15.66 12.92
CA VAL A 43 8.66 -14.63 13.01
C VAL A 43 8.78 -13.63 11.85
N ILE A 44 9.99 -13.10 11.60
CA ILE A 44 10.24 -12.16 10.51
C ILE A 44 9.94 -12.82 9.15
N THR A 45 10.42 -14.04 8.93
CA THR A 45 10.17 -14.81 7.71
C THR A 45 8.67 -15.02 7.49
N ALA A 46 7.93 -15.44 8.51
CA ALA A 46 6.48 -15.64 8.40
C ALA A 46 5.73 -14.33 8.12
N MET A 47 6.17 -13.22 8.72
CA MET A 47 5.61 -11.90 8.48
C MET A 47 5.87 -11.43 7.03
N VAL A 48 7.10 -11.58 6.53
CA VAL A 48 7.45 -11.25 5.14
C VAL A 48 6.70 -12.14 4.17
N GLN A 49 6.59 -13.45 4.44
CA GLN A 49 5.83 -14.36 3.59
C GLN A 49 4.37 -13.97 3.50
N ARG A 50 3.74 -13.61 4.63
CA ARG A 50 2.37 -13.08 4.64
C ARG A 50 2.22 -11.82 3.78
N TYR A 51 3.21 -10.92 3.78
CA TYR A 51 3.22 -9.77 2.89
C TYR A 51 3.32 -10.17 1.43
N LEU A 52 4.23 -11.09 1.09
CA LEU A 52 4.40 -11.61 -0.28
C LEU A 52 3.10 -12.22 -0.77
N ASP A 53 2.44 -13.03 0.06
CA ASP A 53 1.15 -13.65 -0.26
C ASP A 53 0.09 -12.58 -0.51
N TYR A 54 0.01 -11.55 0.34
CA TYR A 54 -0.89 -10.42 0.16
C TYR A 54 -0.67 -9.70 -1.18
N VAL A 55 0.57 -9.31 -1.51
CA VAL A 55 0.91 -8.61 -2.77
C VAL A 55 0.69 -9.51 -4.00
N SER A 56 0.93 -10.81 -3.86
CA SER A 56 0.69 -11.78 -4.94
C SER A 56 -0.80 -11.93 -5.26
N ALA A 57 -1.67 -11.83 -4.23
CA ALA A 57 -3.11 -11.90 -4.38
C ALA A 57 -3.73 -10.58 -4.87
N MET A 58 -3.00 -9.46 -4.81
CA MET A 58 -3.48 -8.19 -5.33
C MET A 58 -3.60 -8.24 -6.86
N THR A 59 -4.83 -8.15 -7.33
CA THR A 59 -5.17 -8.01 -8.74
C THR A 59 -5.23 -6.55 -9.13
N VAL A 60 -4.65 -6.20 -10.28
CA VAL A 60 -4.95 -4.95 -10.97
C VAL A 60 -5.82 -5.32 -12.17
N PRO A 61 -6.98 -4.67 -12.37
CA PRO A 61 -7.79 -4.88 -13.57
C PRO A 61 -6.92 -4.73 -14.82
N THR A 62 -7.10 -5.58 -15.83
CA THR A 62 -6.34 -5.54 -17.09
C THR A 62 -7.25 -5.90 -18.25
N GLU A 63 -6.83 -5.61 -19.49
CA GLU A 63 -7.54 -6.01 -20.71
C GLU A 63 -8.99 -5.49 -20.81
N MET A 64 -9.29 -4.37 -20.17
CA MET A 64 -10.62 -3.76 -20.22
C MET A 64 -10.82 -3.08 -21.57
N ARG A 65 -11.68 -3.66 -22.41
CA ARG A 65 -11.88 -3.23 -23.81
C ARG A 65 -12.65 -1.93 -23.96
N GLN A 66 -13.46 -1.57 -22.96
CA GLN A 66 -14.32 -0.38 -22.98
C GLN A 66 -13.83 0.61 -21.93
N PRO A 67 -13.63 1.91 -22.27
CA PRO A 67 -13.17 2.91 -21.32
C PRO A 67 -14.11 3.05 -20.12
N GLU A 68 -15.41 2.83 -20.29
CA GLU A 68 -16.39 2.91 -19.22
C GLU A 68 -16.13 1.89 -18.09
N ALA A 69 -15.53 0.73 -18.40
CA ALA A 69 -15.17 -0.26 -17.39
C ALA A 69 -14.15 0.28 -16.37
N TYR A 70 -13.31 1.23 -16.79
CA TYR A 70 -12.33 1.85 -15.91
C TYR A 70 -12.97 2.81 -14.90
N THR A 71 -14.17 3.33 -15.15
CA THR A 71 -14.84 4.27 -14.24
C THR A 71 -15.05 3.66 -12.85
N ALA A 72 -15.46 2.38 -12.78
CA ALA A 72 -15.62 1.63 -11.54
C ALA A 72 -14.33 0.93 -11.07
N ALA A 73 -13.44 0.58 -12.01
CA ALA A 73 -12.18 -0.10 -11.68
C ALA A 73 -11.15 0.85 -11.05
N PHE A 74 -11.11 2.11 -11.48
CA PHE A 74 -10.11 3.08 -11.04
C PHE A 74 -10.17 3.40 -9.53
N PRO A 75 -11.34 3.67 -8.91
CA PRO A 75 -11.42 3.88 -7.47
C PRO A 75 -10.99 2.66 -6.64
N GLN A 76 -11.33 1.45 -7.13
CA GLN A 76 -10.93 0.20 -6.48
C GLN A 76 -9.42 -0.02 -6.54
N MET A 77 -8.83 0.22 -7.73
CA MET A 77 -7.39 0.17 -7.93
C MET A 77 -6.68 1.19 -7.04
N PHE A 78 -7.15 2.44 -7.01
CA PHE A 78 -6.57 3.49 -6.16
C PHE A 78 -6.61 3.11 -4.67
N SER A 79 -7.77 2.65 -4.19
CA SER A 79 -7.92 2.16 -2.80
C SER A 79 -6.93 1.03 -2.49
N ALA A 80 -6.82 0.03 -3.37
CA ALA A 80 -5.85 -1.04 -3.23
C ALA A 80 -4.40 -0.52 -3.23
N ASN A 81 -4.08 0.47 -4.06
CA ASN A 81 -2.74 1.06 -4.16
C ASN A 81 -2.36 1.84 -2.89
N VAL A 82 -3.28 2.65 -2.33
CA VAL A 82 -3.06 3.35 -1.06
C VAL A 82 -2.82 2.37 0.08
N ALA A 83 -3.66 1.32 0.18
CA ALA A 83 -3.50 0.28 1.18
C ALA A 83 -2.14 -0.42 1.05
N TYR A 84 -1.71 -0.73 -0.18
CA TYR A 84 -0.42 -1.36 -0.43
C TYR A 84 0.77 -0.46 -0.09
N LEU A 85 0.79 0.78 -0.56
CA LEU A 85 1.97 1.63 -0.43
C LEU A 85 2.30 2.02 1.01
N GLY A 86 1.30 2.13 1.88
CA GLY A 86 1.57 2.36 3.29
C GLY A 86 1.68 1.09 4.15
N THR A 87 1.84 -0.11 3.56
CA THR A 87 2.16 -1.36 4.29
C THR A 87 3.66 -1.58 4.50
N THR A 88 4.48 -0.57 4.30
CA THR A 88 5.95 -0.66 4.43
C THR A 88 6.59 0.71 4.65
N THR A 89 7.73 0.74 5.34
CA THR A 89 8.56 1.94 5.49
C THR A 89 9.97 1.72 4.96
N ALA A 90 10.71 2.81 4.77
CA ALA A 90 12.13 2.76 4.43
C ALA A 90 12.99 2.04 5.50
N VAL A 91 12.61 2.13 6.78
CA VAL A 91 13.34 1.45 7.87
C VAL A 91 13.17 -0.07 7.75
N PHE A 92 11.94 -0.55 7.60
CA PHE A 92 11.66 -1.97 7.38
C PHE A 92 12.44 -2.55 6.18
N LEU A 93 12.47 -1.83 5.05
CA LEU A 93 13.17 -2.28 3.85
C LEU A 93 14.69 -2.36 4.04
N ARG A 94 15.25 -1.40 4.77
CA ARG A 94 16.68 -1.38 5.11
C ARG A 94 17.06 -2.57 5.96
N ASP A 95 16.30 -2.82 7.04
CA ASP A 95 16.54 -3.96 7.93
C ASP A 95 16.41 -5.29 7.17
N LEU A 96 15.41 -5.41 6.28
CA LEU A 96 15.24 -6.59 5.44
C LEU A 96 16.40 -6.81 4.47
N GLN A 97 16.93 -5.74 3.90
CA GLN A 97 18.09 -5.80 3.01
C GLN A 97 19.36 -6.25 3.75
N GLN A 98 19.57 -5.73 4.96
CA GLN A 98 20.76 -5.99 5.75
C GLN A 98 20.76 -7.40 6.36
N ASP A 99 19.66 -7.78 7.02
CA ASP A 99 19.62 -8.99 7.84
C ASP A 99 19.09 -10.21 7.06
N TYR A 100 18.27 -10.00 6.02
CA TYR A 100 17.61 -11.07 5.27
C TYR A 100 17.64 -10.83 3.74
N PRO A 101 18.83 -10.75 3.11
CA PRO A 101 18.96 -10.33 1.70
C PRO A 101 18.17 -11.18 0.70
N GLN A 102 17.99 -12.49 0.96
CA GLN A 102 17.17 -13.35 0.11
C GLN A 102 15.67 -13.01 0.22
N LEU A 103 15.18 -12.70 1.43
CA LEU A 103 13.80 -12.25 1.62
C LEU A 103 13.59 -10.88 1.00
N TYR A 104 14.56 -9.97 1.12
CA TYR A 104 14.53 -8.68 0.45
C TYR A 104 14.43 -8.82 -1.07
N GLN A 105 15.18 -9.74 -1.68
CA GLN A 105 15.09 -9.98 -3.13
C GLN A 105 13.69 -10.44 -3.55
N LYS A 106 13.10 -11.43 -2.85
CA LYS A 106 11.73 -11.89 -3.10
C LYS A 106 10.71 -10.75 -2.94
N PHE A 107 10.92 -9.94 -1.90
CA PHE A 107 10.10 -8.78 -1.60
C PHE A 107 10.14 -7.76 -2.75
N MET A 108 11.33 -7.41 -3.24
CA MET A 108 11.48 -6.48 -4.36
C MET A 108 10.94 -7.05 -5.68
N GLN A 109 11.06 -8.36 -5.89
CA GLN A 109 10.45 -9.03 -7.05
C GLN A 109 8.91 -8.93 -7.03
N ALA A 110 8.28 -9.19 -5.87
CA ALA A 110 6.83 -9.06 -5.73
C ALA A 110 6.36 -7.62 -5.97
N ARG A 111 7.10 -6.64 -5.44
CA ARG A 111 6.83 -5.21 -5.70
C ARG A 111 6.93 -4.87 -7.18
N HIS A 112 8.03 -5.26 -7.82
CA HIS A 112 8.24 -5.02 -9.24
C HIS A 112 7.11 -5.65 -10.08
N ALA A 113 6.68 -6.87 -9.74
CA ALA A 113 5.56 -7.52 -10.43
C ALA A 113 4.24 -6.74 -10.29
N TYR A 114 3.92 -6.24 -9.09
CA TYR A 114 2.74 -5.40 -8.88
C TYR A 114 2.82 -4.08 -9.67
N GLU A 115 3.99 -3.45 -9.69
CA GLU A 115 4.24 -2.22 -10.46
C GLU A 115 4.06 -2.44 -11.97
N GLN A 116 4.53 -3.56 -12.52
CA GLN A 116 4.30 -3.88 -13.92
C GLN A 116 2.81 -4.04 -14.24
N ARG A 117 2.01 -4.57 -13.31
CA ARG A 117 0.54 -4.64 -13.46
C ARG A 117 -0.11 -3.26 -13.43
N LEU A 118 0.33 -2.34 -12.56
CA LEU A 118 -0.13 -0.95 -12.57
C LEU A 118 0.22 -0.24 -13.89
N LEU A 119 1.45 -0.43 -14.38
CA LEU A 119 1.86 0.14 -15.67
C LEU A 119 1.02 -0.39 -16.83
N ALA A 120 0.68 -1.68 -16.82
CA ALA A 120 -0.22 -2.27 -17.81
C ALA A 120 -1.61 -1.65 -17.74
N PHE A 121 -2.19 -1.51 -16.54
CA PHE A 121 -3.51 -0.88 -16.36
C PHE A 121 -3.58 0.54 -16.93
N TYR A 122 -2.56 1.38 -16.67
CA TYR A 122 -2.50 2.71 -17.27
C TYR A 122 -2.34 2.66 -18.79
N ARG A 123 -1.47 1.80 -19.33
CA ARG A 123 -1.25 1.66 -20.78
C ARG A 123 -2.51 1.19 -21.52
N ASP A 124 -3.19 0.19 -20.96
CA ASP A 124 -4.43 -0.36 -21.53
C ASP A 124 -5.52 0.73 -21.51
N GLY A 125 -5.65 1.47 -20.41
CA GLY A 125 -6.63 2.55 -20.31
C GLY A 125 -6.29 3.76 -21.18
N GLN A 126 -5.02 4.02 -21.46
CA GLN A 126 -4.63 5.01 -22.48
C GLN A 126 -5.02 4.53 -23.87
N ALA A 127 -4.79 3.25 -24.20
CA ALA A 127 -5.17 2.68 -25.49
C ALA A 127 -6.70 2.68 -25.72
N SER A 128 -7.49 2.58 -24.66
CA SER A 128 -8.96 2.69 -24.73
C SER A 128 -9.48 4.14 -24.65
N GLY A 129 -8.61 5.13 -24.46
CA GLY A 129 -8.97 6.55 -24.32
C GLY A 129 -9.47 6.98 -22.94
N PHE A 130 -9.42 6.11 -21.93
CA PHE A 130 -9.86 6.45 -20.57
C PHE A 130 -8.86 7.35 -19.83
N PHE A 131 -7.56 7.06 -19.96
CA PHE A 131 -6.49 7.90 -19.40
C PHE A 131 -5.99 8.90 -20.44
N MET A 132 -5.51 10.05 -19.97
CA MET A 132 -4.99 11.12 -20.82
C MET A 132 -3.84 10.60 -21.72
N PRO A 133 -3.81 10.94 -23.02
CA PRO A 133 -2.79 10.42 -23.94
C PRO A 133 -1.36 10.91 -23.60
N GLU A 134 -1.23 12.08 -22.98
CA GLU A 134 0.03 12.65 -22.53
C GLU A 134 0.54 12.06 -21.20
N LEU A 135 -0.31 11.35 -20.46
CA LEU A 135 0.06 10.71 -19.20
C LEU A 135 1.29 9.83 -19.41
N LYS A 136 2.24 9.92 -18.48
CA LYS A 136 3.41 9.03 -18.43
C LYS A 136 3.18 8.00 -17.32
N PRO A 137 2.79 6.75 -17.62
CA PRO A 137 2.45 5.75 -16.60
C PRO A 137 3.52 5.55 -15.53
N HIS A 138 4.80 5.58 -15.92
CA HIS A 138 5.91 5.42 -14.98
C HIS A 138 6.06 6.60 -14.02
N LEU A 139 5.73 7.83 -14.45
CA LEU A 139 5.72 8.99 -13.57
C LEU A 139 4.54 8.94 -12.60
N ALA A 140 3.34 8.57 -13.07
CA ALA A 140 2.17 8.40 -12.20
C ALA A 140 2.45 7.37 -11.10
N VAL A 141 2.94 6.19 -11.47
CA VAL A 141 3.31 5.13 -10.51
C VAL A 141 4.44 5.58 -9.57
N LEU A 142 5.41 6.38 -10.05
CA LEU A 142 6.45 6.93 -9.18
C LEU A 142 5.88 7.96 -8.20
N GLN A 143 5.03 8.87 -8.67
CA GLN A 143 4.40 9.89 -7.85
C GLN A 143 3.62 9.25 -6.70
N ASP A 144 2.74 8.29 -6.99
CA ASP A 144 2.00 7.54 -5.98
C ASP A 144 2.93 6.95 -4.90
N LYS A 145 4.01 6.28 -5.32
CA LYS A 145 4.99 5.68 -4.40
C LYS A 145 5.72 6.67 -3.50
N GLN A 146 5.89 7.91 -3.94
CA GLN A 146 6.55 8.95 -3.14
C GLN A 146 5.54 9.71 -2.28
N VAL A 147 4.41 10.08 -2.85
CA VAL A 147 3.41 10.95 -2.23
C VAL A 147 2.60 10.21 -1.18
N ILE A 148 2.07 9.02 -1.48
CA ILE A 148 1.18 8.31 -0.55
C ILE A 148 1.87 8.03 0.80
N PRO A 149 3.09 7.47 0.85
CA PRO A 149 3.76 7.26 2.14
C PRO A 149 4.11 8.57 2.86
N ALA A 150 4.43 9.64 2.13
CA ALA A 150 4.82 10.92 2.72
C ALA A 150 3.63 11.69 3.31
N MET A 151 2.47 11.66 2.63
CA MET A 151 1.27 12.34 3.09
C MET A 151 0.61 11.63 4.28
N LEU A 152 0.78 10.31 4.40
CA LEU A 152 0.22 9.50 5.49
C LEU A 152 1.18 9.39 6.68
N THR A 153 1.69 10.53 7.13
CA THR A 153 2.56 10.65 8.31
C THR A 153 1.95 11.59 9.34
N ARG A 154 2.27 11.38 10.63
CA ARG A 154 1.78 12.25 11.70
C ARG A 154 2.30 13.67 11.53
N GLU A 155 3.57 13.80 11.14
CA GLU A 155 4.24 15.06 10.89
C GLU A 155 3.55 15.86 9.78
N PHE A 156 3.13 15.20 8.69
CA PHE A 156 2.44 15.85 7.59
C PHE A 156 1.00 16.24 7.96
N LEU A 157 0.26 15.36 8.65
CA LEU A 157 -1.10 15.67 9.13
C LEU A 157 -1.11 16.90 10.05
N LEU A 158 -0.17 16.98 11.00
CA LEU A 158 -0.07 18.12 11.92
C LEU A 158 0.31 19.42 11.21
N SER A 159 1.16 19.36 10.19
CA SER A 159 1.62 20.57 9.47
C SER A 159 0.63 21.07 8.43
N SER A 160 -0.12 20.18 7.78
CA SER A 160 -1.20 20.53 6.84
C SER A 160 -2.47 21.01 7.55
N GLY A 161 -2.78 20.44 8.72
CA GLY A 161 -4.06 20.65 9.40
C GLY A 161 -5.21 19.78 8.86
N ASP A 162 -4.91 18.92 7.89
CA ASP A 162 -5.87 18.00 7.28
C ASP A 162 -6.06 16.72 8.11
N THR A 163 -7.23 16.10 7.98
CA THR A 163 -7.43 14.73 8.46
C THR A 163 -6.92 13.71 7.43
N VAL A 164 -6.74 12.46 7.86
CA VAL A 164 -6.45 11.34 6.94
C VAL A 164 -7.51 11.23 5.84
N SER A 165 -8.78 11.50 6.18
CA SER A 165 -9.88 11.49 5.22
C SER A 165 -9.70 12.58 4.17
N ASP A 166 -9.37 13.81 4.60
CA ASP A 166 -9.18 14.94 3.69
C ASP A 166 -8.04 14.68 2.71
N LEU A 167 -6.90 14.14 3.21
CA LEU A 167 -5.75 13.81 2.36
C LEU A 167 -6.05 12.70 1.36
N ILE A 168 -6.69 11.60 1.77
CA ILE A 168 -6.97 10.48 0.86
C ILE A 168 -7.98 10.90 -0.22
N ASN A 169 -9.06 11.59 0.16
CA ASN A 169 -10.06 12.05 -0.81
C ASN A 169 -9.50 13.15 -1.73
N GLY A 170 -8.79 14.13 -1.17
CA GLY A 170 -8.17 15.21 -1.95
C GLY A 170 -7.11 14.69 -2.92
N TYR A 171 -6.30 13.73 -2.49
CA TYR A 171 -5.32 13.09 -3.38
C TYR A 171 -6.00 12.26 -4.47
N PHE A 172 -7.07 11.52 -4.14
CA PHE A 172 -7.86 10.82 -5.16
C PHE A 172 -8.39 11.78 -6.24
N ASP A 173 -8.98 12.91 -5.84
CA ASP A 173 -9.50 13.93 -6.76
C ASP A 173 -8.38 14.54 -7.63
N GLN A 174 -7.19 14.74 -7.06
CA GLN A 174 -6.02 15.20 -7.80
C GLN A 174 -5.59 14.17 -8.85
N VAL A 175 -5.44 12.90 -8.46
CA VAL A 175 -5.04 11.83 -9.38
C VAL A 175 -6.08 11.66 -10.49
N VAL A 176 -7.38 11.73 -10.20
CA VAL A 176 -8.44 11.68 -11.23
C VAL A 176 -8.24 12.81 -12.25
N ARG A 177 -8.03 14.04 -11.79
CA ARG A 177 -7.83 15.20 -12.66
C ARG A 177 -6.56 15.12 -13.50
N GLU A 178 -5.47 14.57 -12.96
CA GLU A 178 -4.17 14.49 -13.63
C GLU A 178 -4.03 13.29 -14.57
N THR A 179 -4.83 12.24 -14.38
CA THR A 179 -4.66 10.97 -15.12
C THR A 179 -5.83 10.62 -16.02
N VAL A 180 -7.07 10.95 -15.63
CA VAL A 180 -8.29 10.53 -16.34
C VAL A 180 -8.71 11.57 -17.37
N ALA A 181 -9.12 11.12 -18.56
CA ALA A 181 -9.62 11.97 -19.62
C ALA A 181 -10.88 12.75 -19.15
N PRO A 182 -11.03 14.04 -19.50
CA PRO A 182 -12.06 14.92 -18.94
C PRO A 182 -13.49 14.37 -18.98
N GLU A 183 -13.85 13.68 -20.06
CA GLU A 183 -15.16 13.09 -20.29
C GLU A 183 -15.54 11.98 -19.28
N TYR A 184 -14.55 11.32 -18.67
CA TYR A 184 -14.80 10.22 -17.72
C TYR A 184 -14.69 10.62 -16.26
N ARG A 185 -14.19 11.82 -15.94
CA ARG A 185 -13.94 12.25 -14.54
C ARG A 185 -15.19 12.22 -13.68
N VAL A 186 -16.30 12.75 -14.19
CA VAL A 186 -17.59 12.74 -13.47
C VAL A 186 -18.06 11.31 -13.23
N ALA A 187 -17.95 10.43 -14.23
CA ALA A 187 -18.35 9.04 -14.11
C ALA A 187 -17.49 8.27 -13.07
N VAL A 188 -16.20 8.59 -12.96
CA VAL A 188 -15.33 8.03 -11.91
C VAL A 188 -15.82 8.41 -10.51
N HIS A 189 -16.14 9.68 -10.27
CA HIS A 189 -16.66 10.11 -8.97
C HIS A 189 -18.05 9.51 -8.67
N GLN A 190 -18.90 9.35 -9.69
CA GLN A 190 -20.20 8.68 -9.54
C GLN A 190 -20.08 7.17 -9.24
N ALA A 191 -19.05 6.53 -9.77
CA ALA A 191 -18.76 5.12 -9.53
C ALA A 191 -18.05 4.86 -8.19
N LEU A 192 -17.61 5.91 -7.49
CA LEU A 192 -17.02 5.79 -6.16
C LEU A 192 -18.08 5.31 -5.16
N ALA A 193 -17.94 4.08 -4.68
CA ALA A 193 -18.88 3.52 -3.72
C ALA A 193 -18.85 4.32 -2.40
N PRO A 194 -20.00 4.50 -1.73
CA PRO A 194 -20.03 5.08 -0.39
C PRO A 194 -19.09 4.30 0.54
N GLY A 195 -18.19 5.02 1.20
CA GLY A 195 -17.22 4.43 2.12
C GLY A 195 -16.09 3.62 1.47
N GLN A 196 -15.84 3.77 0.16
CA GLN A 196 -14.76 3.07 -0.56
C GLN A 196 -13.39 3.17 0.13
N PHE A 197 -13.13 4.27 0.84
CA PHE A 197 -11.86 4.54 1.53
C PHE A 197 -11.94 4.34 3.05
N ASP A 198 -13.11 4.10 3.64
CA ASP A 198 -13.34 4.10 5.10
C ASP A 198 -12.42 3.14 5.83
N ARG A 199 -12.21 1.94 5.29
CA ARG A 199 -11.31 0.96 5.90
C ARG A 199 -9.87 1.45 5.98
N ILE A 200 -9.40 2.11 4.93
CA ILE A 200 -8.04 2.63 4.84
C ILE A 200 -7.90 3.84 5.75
N ILE A 201 -8.87 4.75 5.70
CA ILE A 201 -8.94 5.93 6.58
C ILE A 201 -8.92 5.49 8.04
N ALA A 202 -9.77 4.56 8.45
CA ALA A 202 -9.81 4.04 9.81
C ALA A 202 -8.48 3.40 10.24
N THR A 203 -7.80 2.71 9.32
CA THR A 203 -6.49 2.11 9.58
C THR A 203 -5.43 3.17 9.85
N TYR A 204 -5.29 4.18 8.98
CA TYR A 204 -4.28 5.22 9.15
C TYR A 204 -4.61 6.19 10.29
N SER A 205 -5.87 6.55 10.50
CA SER A 205 -6.27 7.37 11.65
C SER A 205 -5.90 6.70 12.98
N ARG A 206 -6.09 5.38 13.10
CA ARG A 206 -5.68 4.63 14.30
C ARG A 206 -4.16 4.61 14.47
N ILE A 207 -3.40 4.46 13.39
CA ILE A 207 -1.93 4.34 13.46
C ILE A 207 -1.27 5.69 13.74
N LEU A 208 -1.79 6.78 13.16
CA LEU A 208 -1.14 8.10 13.17
C LEU A 208 -1.60 9.03 14.30
N MET A 209 -2.72 8.73 14.96
CA MET A 209 -3.25 9.53 16.08
C MET A 209 -2.84 9.03 17.48
N VAL A 210 -1.91 8.05 17.56
CA VAL A 210 -1.23 7.63 18.80
C VAL A 210 0.10 8.36 18.90
#